data_AF-A0A255R183-F1
#
_entry.id   AF-A0A255R183-F1
#
_cell.length_a   1.000
_cell.length_b   1.000
_cell.length_c   1.000
_cell.angle_alpha   90.00
_cell.angle_beta   90.00
_cell.angle_gamma   90.00
#
_symmetry.space_group_name_H-M   'P 1'
#
loop_
_entity.id
_entity.type
_entity.pdbx_description
1 polymer ?
#
loop_
_entity_poly.entity_id
_entity_poly.type
_entity_poly.pdbx_seq_one_letter_code
_entity_poly.pdbx_strand_id
1 'polypeptide(L)'
;MACGTPVLTTDAAPMTEVGGEAAFYHRRLTAGDDQWAVDGAKLIQQILQLPDERMFEVIAKGIENAKQFSTQRALDQYESIYQDVLQRASGGQGS
;
A
#
# COMPACT_ATOMS: atom_id res chain seq x y z
N MET A 1 -4.94 -7.96 0.58
CA MET A 1 -5.22 -6.67 1.25
C MET A 1 -6.62 -6.70 1.87
N ALA A 2 -7.31 -5.57 2.10
CA ALA A 2 -8.43 -5.48 3.06
C ALA A 2 -9.56 -6.53 2.91
N CYS A 3 -9.88 -6.96 1.68
CA CYS A 3 -10.90 -7.99 1.41
C CYS A 3 -10.37 -9.44 1.42
N GLY A 4 -9.08 -9.65 1.71
CA GLY A 4 -8.45 -10.97 1.70
C GLY A 4 -7.92 -11.43 0.35
N THR A 5 -7.95 -10.61 -0.71
CA THR A 5 -7.40 -10.97 -2.02
C THR A 5 -5.93 -10.52 -2.16
N PRO A 6 -5.04 -11.34 -2.75
CA PRO A 6 -3.71 -10.90 -3.17
C PRO A 6 -3.81 -9.74 -4.15
N VAL A 7 -2.87 -8.81 -4.09
CA VAL A 7 -2.93 -7.61 -4.92
C VAL A 7 -1.69 -7.54 -5.80
N LEU A 8 -1.93 -7.31 -7.09
CA LEU A 8 -0.93 -6.94 -8.07
C LEU A 8 -1.13 -5.46 -8.40
N THR A 9 -0.07 -4.65 -8.29
CA THR A 9 -0.12 -3.21 -8.53
C THR A 9 1.19 -2.69 -9.14
N THR A 10 1.31 -1.39 -9.37
CA THR A 10 2.51 -0.79 -9.96
C THR A 10 3.66 -0.67 -8.97
N ASP A 11 4.89 -0.91 -9.41
CA ASP A 11 6.17 -0.73 -8.68
C ASP A 11 6.57 0.74 -8.45
N ALA A 12 5.61 1.64 -8.41
CA ALA A 12 5.82 3.07 -8.29
C ALA A 12 5.04 3.65 -7.10
N ALA A 13 5.59 4.71 -6.50
CA ALA A 13 4.90 5.45 -5.46
C ALA A 13 3.53 5.97 -5.95
N PRO A 14 2.49 5.96 -5.10
CA PRO A 14 2.51 5.56 -3.68
C PRO A 14 2.29 4.05 -3.45
N MET A 15 2.19 3.24 -4.50
CA MET A 15 1.78 1.83 -4.35
C MET A 15 2.88 0.95 -3.74
N THR A 16 4.14 1.35 -3.85
CA THR A 16 5.25 0.73 -3.12
C THR A 16 5.12 0.92 -1.61
N GLU A 17 4.66 2.10 -1.17
CA GLU A 17 4.42 2.43 0.23
C GLU A 17 3.12 1.79 0.73
N VAL A 18 2.04 1.83 -0.06
CA VAL A 18 0.75 1.24 0.31
C VAL A 18 0.82 -0.28 0.33
N GLY A 19 1.45 -0.92 -0.65
CA GLY A 19 1.53 -2.37 -0.76
C GLY A 19 2.60 -3.01 0.12
N GLY A 20 3.71 -2.32 0.39
CA GLY A 20 4.86 -2.84 1.12
C GLY A 20 5.27 -4.24 0.67
N GLU A 21 5.56 -5.13 1.62
CA GLU A 21 5.85 -6.54 1.32
C GLU A 21 4.59 -7.40 1.07
N ALA A 22 3.41 -6.80 1.05
CA ALA A 22 2.13 -7.49 1.00
C ALA A 22 1.45 -7.46 -0.38
N ALA A 23 2.10 -6.86 -1.38
CA ALA A 23 1.64 -6.80 -2.76
C ALA A 23 2.69 -7.36 -3.73
N PHE A 24 2.21 -7.78 -4.90
CA PHE A 24 3.05 -8.04 -6.06
C PHE A 24 3.13 -6.77 -6.90
N TYR A 25 4.27 -6.57 -7.54
CA TYR A 25 4.57 -5.35 -8.26
C TYR A 25 4.86 -5.63 -9.73
N HIS A 26 4.21 -4.87 -10.59
CA HIS A 26 4.49 -4.80 -12.01
C HIS A 26 4.96 -3.40 -12.35
N ARG A 27 5.82 -3.27 -13.36
CA ARG A 27 6.28 -1.96 -13.82
C ARG A 27 5.12 -1.12 -14.36
N ARG A 28 5.23 0.20 -14.31
CA ARG A 28 4.25 1.07 -14.97
C ARG A 28 4.26 0.87 -16.48
N LEU A 29 3.08 0.82 -17.11
CA LEU A 29 2.97 0.77 -18.56
C LEU A 29 3.53 2.06 -19.18
N THR A 30 4.41 1.90 -20.15
CA THR A 30 4.92 2.98 -21.00
C THR A 30 4.35 2.83 -22.40
N ALA A 31 4.10 3.95 -23.09
CA ALA A 31 3.54 3.91 -24.44
C ALA A 31 4.47 3.15 -25.41
N GLY A 32 3.89 2.25 -26.21
CA GLY A 32 4.62 1.42 -27.17
C GLY A 32 5.35 0.22 -26.57
N ASP A 33 5.06 -0.12 -25.32
CA ASP A 33 5.70 -1.26 -24.64
C ASP A 33 4.85 -2.52 -24.71
N ASP A 34 4.99 -3.26 -25.81
CA ASP A 34 4.28 -4.52 -26.03
C ASP A 34 4.73 -5.63 -25.05
N GLN A 35 5.95 -5.51 -24.50
CA GLN A 35 6.51 -6.47 -23.56
C GLN A 35 5.83 -6.40 -22.18
N TRP A 36 5.21 -5.27 -21.85
CA TRP A 36 4.52 -5.05 -20.57
C TRP A 36 3.44 -6.09 -20.29
N ALA A 37 2.66 -6.45 -21.31
CA ALA A 37 1.58 -7.43 -21.18
C ALA A 37 2.15 -8.84 -20.93
N VAL A 38 3.24 -9.19 -21.62
CA VAL A 38 3.91 -10.49 -21.46
C VAL A 38 4.50 -10.64 -20.06
N ASP A 39 5.13 -9.58 -19.55
CA ASP A 39 5.71 -9.54 -18.20
C ASP A 39 4.60 -9.67 -17.13
N GLY A 40 3.48 -8.96 -17.32
CA GLY A 40 2.32 -9.03 -16.43
C GLY A 40 1.68 -10.42 -16.42
N ALA A 41 1.56 -11.06 -17.59
CA ALA A 41 1.03 -12.41 -17.71
C ALA A 41 1.92 -13.43 -16.95
N LYS A 42 3.25 -13.32 -17.07
CA LYS A 42 4.19 -14.17 -16.33
C LYS A 42 4.03 -13.99 -14.81
N LEU A 43 3.86 -12.75 -14.36
CA LEU A 43 3.68 -12.45 -12.94
C LEU A 43 2.36 -13.02 -12.41
N ILE A 44 1.26 -12.88 -13.16
CA ILE A 44 -0.02 -13.51 -12.80
C ILE A 44 0.13 -15.03 -12.72
N GLN A 45 0.79 -15.65 -13.71
CA GLN A 45 1.03 -17.08 -13.70
C GLN A 45 1.83 -17.51 -12.46
N GLN A 46 2.87 -16.77 -12.07
CA GLN A 46 3.64 -17.04 -10.86
C GLN A 46 2.77 -16.96 -9.60
N ILE A 47 1.91 -15.94 -9.50
CA ILE A 47 1.00 -15.77 -8.36
C ILE A 47 0.02 -16.94 -8.26
N LEU A 48 -0.55 -17.38 -9.39
CA LEU A 48 -1.49 -18.50 -9.45
C LEU A 48 -0.83 -19.86 -9.15
N GLN A 49 0.49 -19.95 -9.26
CA GLN A 49 1.27 -21.16 -8.98
C GLN A 49 1.89 -21.19 -7.58
N LEU A 50 1.63 -20.18 -6.75
CA LEU A 50 2.12 -20.18 -5.37
C LEU A 50 1.50 -21.34 -4.58
N PRO A 51 2.29 -22.02 -3.73
CA PRO A 51 1.75 -22.96 -2.76
C PRO A 51 0.74 -22.28 -1.85
N ASP A 52 -0.25 -23.03 -1.40
CA ASP A 52 -1.34 -22.52 -0.55
C ASP A 52 -0.78 -21.85 0.72
N GLU A 53 0.24 -22.42 1.36
CA GLU A 53 0.85 -21.83 2.56
C GLU A 53 1.38 -20.43 2.27
N ARG A 54 2.06 -20.26 1.13
CA ARG A 54 2.59 -18.97 0.73
C ARG A 54 1.48 -17.99 0.35
N MET A 55 0.40 -18.48 -0.27
CA MET A 55 -0.77 -17.66 -0.58
C MET A 55 -1.43 -17.13 0.71
N PHE A 56 -1.59 -17.98 1.73
CA PHE A 56 -2.13 -17.58 3.03
C PHE A 56 -1.25 -16.54 3.71
N GLU A 57 0.07 -16.67 3.66
CA GLU A 57 1.00 -15.67 4.19
C GLU A 57 0.81 -14.30 3.52
N VAL A 58 0.71 -14.27 2.19
CA VAL A 58 0.50 -13.03 1.42
C VAL A 58 -0.82 -12.37 1.81
N ILE A 59 -1.89 -13.16 1.94
CA ILE A 59 -3.21 -12.66 2.35
C ILE A 59 -3.15 -12.07 3.76
N ALA A 60 -2.56 -12.79 4.71
CA ALA A 60 -2.43 -12.36 6.10
C ALA A 60 -1.63 -11.05 6.21
N LYS A 61 -0.47 -10.97 5.54
CA LYS A 61 0.33 -9.73 5.44
C LYS A 61 -0.49 -8.59 4.83
N GLY A 62 -1.28 -8.87 3.80
CA GLY A 62 -2.11 -7.86 3.15
C GLY A 62 -3.22 -7.32 4.04
N ILE A 63 -3.85 -8.17 4.86
CA ILE A 63 -4.88 -7.73 5.81
C ILE A 63 -4.24 -6.88 6.91
N GLU A 64 -3.09 -7.31 7.44
CA GLU A 64 -2.38 -6.55 8.48
C GLU A 64 -1.92 -5.19 7.96
N ASN A 65 -1.31 -5.15 6.78
CA ASN A 65 -0.83 -3.92 6.17
C ASN A 65 -1.98 -2.92 5.91
N ALA A 66 -3.15 -3.41 5.48
CA ALA A 66 -4.32 -2.57 5.25
C ALA A 66 -4.82 -1.82 6.50
N LYS A 67 -4.57 -2.34 7.72
CA LYS A 67 -4.96 -1.67 8.97
C LYS A 67 -4.24 -0.34 9.17
N GLN A 68 -3.04 -0.19 8.61
CA GLN A 68 -2.27 1.06 8.65
C GLN A 68 -2.96 2.18 7.87
N PHE A 69 -3.81 1.84 6.90
CA PHE A 69 -4.50 2.77 6.01
C PHE A 69 -5.99 2.91 6.38
N SER A 70 -6.33 2.80 7.67
CA SER A 70 -7.71 2.95 8.14
C SER A 70 -8.11 4.42 8.29
N THR A 71 -9.37 4.72 7.97
CA THR A 71 -9.95 6.07 8.12
C THR A 71 -9.82 6.58 9.56
N GLN A 72 -10.06 5.71 10.55
CA GLN A 72 -9.95 6.10 11.96
C GLN A 72 -8.55 6.60 12.30
N ARG A 73 -7.52 5.84 11.93
CA ARG A 73 -6.12 6.22 12.18
C ARG A 73 -5.76 7.52 11.48
N ALA A 74 -6.24 7.72 10.24
CA ALA A 74 -6.01 8.96 9.52
C ALA A 74 -6.66 10.17 10.22
N LEU A 75 -7.90 10.02 10.69
CA LEU A 75 -8.61 11.07 11.44
C LEU A 75 -7.89 11.40 12.75
N ASP A 76 -7.51 10.39 13.53
CA ASP A 76 -6.79 10.59 14.80
C ASP A 76 -5.45 11.34 14.58
N GLN A 77 -4.74 11.00 13.49
CA GLN A 77 -3.50 11.69 13.13
C GLN A 77 -3.73 13.13 12.70
N TYR A 78 -4.76 13.41 11.89
CA TYR A 78 -5.10 14.78 11.51
C TYR A 78 -5.49 15.62 12.71
N GLU A 79 -6.31 15.09 13.62
CA GLU A 79 -6.69 15.79 14.84
C GLU A 79 -5.47 16.13 15.70
N SER A 80 -4.56 15.17 15.92
CA SER A 80 -3.33 15.40 16.68
C SER A 80 -2.45 16.48 16.05
N ILE A 81 -2.29 16.47 14.72
CA ILE A 81 -1.52 17.50 13.99
C ILE A 81 -2.17 18.87 14.17
N TYR A 82 -3.49 18.98 14.04
CA TYR A 82 -4.18 20.25 14.22
C TYR A 82 -4.07 20.79 15.64
N GLN A 83 -4.18 19.93 16.66
CA GLN A 83 -3.99 20.32 18.05
C GLN A 83 -2.56 20.83 18.32
N ASP A 84 -1.53 20.16 17.78
CA ASP A 84 -0.13 20.58 17.91
C ASP A 84 0.12 21.94 17.24
N VAL A 85 -0.39 22.15 16.03
CA VAL A 85 -0.30 23.45 15.34
C VAL A 85 -0.97 24.57 16.14
N LEU A 86 -2.15 24.33 16.71
CA LEU A 86 -2.85 25.31 17.55
C LEU A 86 -2.09 25.63 18.83
N GLN A 87 -1.52 24.62 19.50
CA GLN A 87 -0.71 24.82 20.70
C GLN A 87 0.54 25.67 20.41
N ARG A 88 1.25 25.39 19.31
CA ARG A 88 2.41 26.18 18.88
C ARG A 88 2.05 27.61 18.53
N ALA A 89 0.95 27.82 17.83
CA ALA A 89 0.47 29.17 17.49
C ALA A 89 0.04 29.97 18.73
N SER A 90 -0.50 29.29 19.75
CA SER A 90 -0.95 29.90 21.01
C SER A 90 0.20 30.17 21.99
N GLY A 91 1.25 29.34 21.97
CA GLY A 91 2.43 29.46 22.82
C GLY A 91 3.49 30.46 22.33
N GLY A 92 3.36 30.98 21.12
CA GLY A 92 4.27 31.99 20.53
C GLY A 92 3.95 33.45 20.88
N GLN A 93 2.88 33.72 21.63
CA GLN A 93 2.57 35.06 22.14
C GLN A 93 3.08 35.19 23.59
N GLY A 94 4.40 35.25 23.76
CA GLY A 94 5.00 35.37 25.09
C GLY A 94 6.52 35.24 25.11
N SER A 95 7.23 36.14 24.42
CA SER A 95 8.62 36.53 24.74
C SER A 95 8.89 37.92 24.16
#